data_AF-A0A3S4Z117-F1
#
_entry.id   AF-A0A3S4Z117-F1
#
_cell.length_a   1.000
_cell.length_b   1.000
_cell.length_c   1.000
_cell.angle_alpha   90.00
_cell.angle_beta   90.00
_cell.angle_gamma   90.00
#
_symmetry.space_group_name_H-M   'P 1'
#
loop_
_entity.id
_entity.type
_entity.pdbx_description
1 polymer ?
#
loop_
_entity_poly.entity_id
_entity_poly.type
_entity_poly.pdbx_seq_one_letter_code
_entity_poly.pdbx_strand_id
1 'polypeptide(L)'
;MRNPFRRKSASVSEQPSGVVRVDARTKKLTKRLQPGEIAIIDHTDIDRVAAEALVECGPSAVLNASPSISGRYPNLGPGILLDAGIPLVDDLGPDVMRLHDGQRIAVEDGAVRIEGKDQVIAEGSVQTKQTVADAMEAAQKGLSVQLEAFAANTMEYMRGEWDLLLNGVGMPTLSTQMSGKHVLVVVRGYSYKEDLQALKPYIREYKPVIIGVDGGADAVLEAGFKPTMIVGDMDSVSDKALTCGAEIVVHAYRDGRAPGLAHVEELGVDHHVFAATGTSEDIAMLMADEAGAEIIVALGTHATLLEFLDKGRAGMSSTFLTRLKVGGRLIDAKGVSQLYRTRISGWWLLLLALSGTFALAIALMATPGGQTFLGLSGAVWDDIVNFFRSLVGLAPNTPTV
;
A
#
# COMPACT_ATOMS: atom_id res chain seq x y z
N MET A 1 39.71 -12.21 -20.24
CA MET A 1 38.50 -11.44 -19.85
C MET A 1 38.17 -11.75 -18.40
N ARG A 2 38.25 -10.73 -17.53
CA ARG A 2 37.98 -10.83 -16.08
C ARG A 2 36.47 -10.64 -15.87
N ASN A 3 35.81 -11.59 -15.24
CA ASN A 3 34.39 -11.55 -14.92
C ASN A 3 34.12 -10.56 -13.76
N PRO A 4 33.38 -9.45 -13.94
CA PRO A 4 33.27 -8.37 -12.95
C PRO A 4 32.28 -8.63 -11.80
N PHE A 5 31.67 -9.83 -11.71
CA PHE A 5 30.66 -10.13 -10.69
C PHE A 5 31.07 -11.16 -9.64
N ARG A 6 32.37 -11.46 -9.49
CA ARG A 6 32.85 -12.22 -8.33
C ARG A 6 32.99 -11.27 -7.14
N ARG A 7 31.87 -10.94 -6.48
CA ARG A 7 31.88 -10.38 -5.12
C ARG A 7 32.80 -11.28 -4.30
N LYS A 8 33.90 -10.73 -3.78
CA LYS A 8 34.67 -11.40 -2.72
C LYS A 8 33.66 -11.69 -1.62
N SER A 9 33.44 -12.96 -1.33
CA SER A 9 32.89 -13.36 -0.04
C SER A 9 33.77 -12.69 1.01
N ALA A 10 33.28 -11.62 1.62
CA ALA A 10 33.87 -11.15 2.85
C ALA A 10 33.85 -12.36 3.77
N SER A 11 35.04 -12.79 4.20
CA SER A 11 35.18 -13.79 5.25
C SER A 11 34.24 -13.37 6.37
N VAL A 12 33.25 -14.20 6.69
CA VAL A 12 32.48 -14.07 7.93
C VAL A 12 33.53 -14.14 9.02
N SER A 13 33.95 -12.99 9.55
CA SER A 13 34.71 -12.97 10.79
C SER A 13 33.75 -13.52 11.82
N GLU A 14 34.12 -14.63 12.46
CA GLU A 14 33.35 -15.21 13.59
C GLU A 14 33.08 -14.17 14.70
N GLN A 15 33.80 -13.05 14.66
CA GLN A 15 33.65 -11.89 15.53
C GLN A 15 33.37 -10.62 14.72
N PRO A 16 32.11 -10.17 14.61
CA PRO A 16 31.77 -8.90 13.97
C PRO A 16 32.48 -7.73 14.65
N SER A 17 33.17 -6.90 13.88
CA SER A 17 33.73 -5.64 14.35
C SER A 17 33.52 -4.55 13.32
N GLY A 18 33.22 -3.33 13.77
CA GLY A 18 32.88 -2.27 12.85
C GLY A 18 32.26 -1.04 13.49
N VAL A 19 31.97 -0.07 12.63
CA VAL A 19 31.28 1.17 12.99
C VAL A 19 29.81 0.86 13.24
N VAL A 20 29.26 1.37 14.33
CA VAL A 20 27.85 1.16 14.70
C VAL A 20 26.95 2.29 14.23
N ARG A 21 25.70 1.94 13.98
CA ARG A 21 24.56 2.85 13.94
C ARG A 21 23.53 2.38 14.94
N VAL A 22 22.96 3.31 15.71
CA VAL A 22 22.04 3.02 16.80
C VAL A 22 20.73 3.77 16.59
N ASP A 23 19.61 3.06 16.67
CA ASP A 23 18.28 3.66 16.71
C ASP A 23 17.28 2.65 17.29
N ALA A 24 16.46 3.08 18.25
CA ALA A 24 15.38 2.24 18.76
C ALA A 24 14.34 1.94 17.66
N ARG A 25 14.20 2.82 16.66
CA ARG A 25 13.31 2.58 15.53
C ARG A 25 14.11 2.07 14.34
N THR A 26 14.02 0.75 14.07
CA THR A 26 14.68 0.11 12.92
C THR A 26 14.43 0.83 11.59
N LYS A 27 13.20 1.32 11.36
CA LYS A 27 12.84 2.10 10.16
C LYS A 27 13.62 3.42 10.02
N LYS A 28 14.04 4.03 11.11
CA LYS A 28 14.90 5.23 11.09
C LYS A 28 16.36 4.85 10.89
N LEU A 29 16.79 3.74 11.49
CA LEU A 29 18.13 3.21 11.33
C LEU A 29 18.45 2.91 9.86
N THR A 30 17.58 2.15 9.18
CA THR A 30 17.79 1.68 7.80
C THR A 30 17.94 2.81 6.78
N LYS A 31 17.47 4.03 7.08
CA LYS A 31 17.67 5.20 6.23
C LYS A 31 19.11 5.75 6.27
N ARG A 32 19.88 5.38 7.29
CA ARG A 32 21.19 5.96 7.62
C ARG A 32 22.30 4.91 7.63
N LEU A 33 21.93 3.65 7.89
CA LEU A 33 22.81 2.49 7.93
C LEU A 33 23.54 2.30 6.59
N GLN A 34 24.87 2.19 6.64
CA GLN A 34 25.69 1.90 5.47
C GLN A 34 26.08 0.42 5.40
N PRO A 35 26.34 -0.13 4.20
CA PRO A 35 26.82 -1.50 4.05
C PRO A 35 28.11 -1.76 4.85
N GLY A 36 28.13 -2.87 5.58
CA GLY A 36 29.25 -3.28 6.43
C GLY A 36 29.29 -2.65 7.83
N GLU A 37 28.44 -1.66 8.13
CA GLU A 37 28.25 -1.16 9.50
C GLU A 37 27.50 -2.18 10.37
N ILE A 38 27.60 -2.05 11.69
CA ILE A 38 26.84 -2.86 12.65
C ILE A 38 25.55 -2.12 13.00
N ALA A 39 24.41 -2.78 12.86
CA ALA A 39 23.10 -2.25 13.20
C ALA A 39 22.77 -2.55 14.67
N ILE A 40 22.53 -1.51 15.48
CA ILE A 40 22.05 -1.65 16.86
C ILE A 40 20.61 -1.16 16.92
N ILE A 41 19.71 -2.06 17.31
CA ILE A 41 18.26 -1.85 17.33
C ILE A 41 17.67 -2.22 18.68
N ASP A 42 16.47 -1.73 18.94
CA ASP A 42 15.61 -2.20 20.03
C ASP A 42 14.25 -2.58 19.43
N HIS A 43 14.15 -3.82 18.94
CA HIS A 43 13.01 -4.30 18.17
C HIS A 43 12.57 -5.68 18.67
N THR A 44 11.55 -5.71 19.52
CA THR A 44 10.91 -6.97 19.92
C THR A 44 10.13 -7.58 18.76
N ASP A 45 10.26 -8.89 18.55
CA ASP A 45 9.59 -9.63 17.46
C ASP A 45 9.91 -9.06 16.07
N ILE A 46 11.18 -9.13 15.63
CA ILE A 46 11.59 -8.63 14.31
C ILE A 46 10.70 -9.28 13.23
N ASP A 47 9.89 -8.46 12.57
CA ASP A 47 9.02 -8.92 11.50
C ASP A 47 9.80 -9.11 10.19
N ARG A 48 9.11 -9.68 9.19
CA ARG A 48 9.69 -9.90 7.87
C ARG A 48 10.23 -8.61 7.24
N VAL A 49 9.53 -7.49 7.43
CA VAL A 49 9.82 -6.24 6.72
C VAL A 49 11.01 -5.53 7.35
N ALA A 50 11.07 -5.49 8.67
CA ALA A 50 12.24 -5.00 9.40
C ALA A 50 13.48 -5.81 9.02
N ALA A 51 13.37 -7.13 8.92
CA ALA A 51 14.46 -7.99 8.48
C ALA A 51 14.87 -7.73 7.02
N GLU A 52 13.93 -7.72 6.07
CA GLU A 52 14.22 -7.43 4.66
C GLU A 52 14.87 -6.04 4.49
N ALA A 53 14.39 -5.02 5.19
CA ALA A 53 14.98 -3.68 5.15
C ALA A 53 16.41 -3.63 5.72
N LEU A 54 16.70 -4.42 6.76
CA LEU A 54 18.06 -4.58 7.27
C LEU A 54 18.94 -5.33 6.27
N VAL A 55 18.45 -6.42 5.67
CA VAL A 55 19.17 -7.18 4.63
C VAL A 55 19.55 -6.30 3.45
N GLU A 56 18.63 -5.45 2.98
CA GLU A 56 18.89 -4.50 1.88
C GLU A 56 20.04 -3.52 2.21
N CYS A 57 20.17 -3.11 3.46
CA CYS A 57 21.26 -2.24 3.91
C CYS A 57 22.61 -2.97 3.96
N GLY A 58 22.61 -4.30 4.11
CA GLY A 58 23.79 -5.14 4.19
C GLY A 58 24.72 -4.87 5.38
N PRO A 59 24.21 -4.81 6.63
CA PRO A 59 25.06 -4.68 7.81
C PRO A 59 25.97 -5.90 8.00
N SER A 60 27.08 -5.70 8.71
CA SER A 60 28.00 -6.79 9.08
C SER A 60 27.48 -7.63 10.25
N ALA A 61 26.60 -7.07 11.09
CA ALA A 61 25.85 -7.77 12.13
C ALA A 61 24.66 -6.92 12.59
N VAL A 62 23.66 -7.57 13.18
CA VAL A 62 22.54 -6.93 13.88
C VAL A 62 22.63 -7.27 15.37
N LEU A 63 22.64 -6.24 16.21
CA LEU A 63 22.64 -6.32 17.66
C LEU A 63 21.32 -5.78 18.17
N ASN A 64 20.49 -6.64 18.75
CA ASN A 64 19.17 -6.28 19.25
C ASN A 64 19.19 -6.21 20.78
N ALA A 65 18.79 -5.06 21.31
CA ALA A 65 18.57 -4.86 22.74
C ALA A 65 17.42 -5.73 23.26
N SER A 66 16.41 -5.95 22.42
CA SER A 66 15.23 -6.78 22.69
C SER A 66 15.41 -8.22 22.17
N PRO A 67 14.59 -9.18 22.63
CA PRO A 67 14.50 -10.49 22.00
C PRO A 67 13.83 -10.37 20.62
N SER A 68 14.47 -10.93 19.59
CA SER A 68 13.87 -10.93 18.24
C SER A 68 12.74 -11.95 18.09
N ILE A 69 12.62 -12.90 19.02
CA ILE A 69 11.47 -13.82 19.16
C ILE A 69 11.05 -13.82 20.64
N SER A 70 9.95 -13.13 20.95
CA SER A 70 9.45 -13.00 22.34
C SER A 70 8.76 -14.26 22.88
N GLY A 71 8.44 -15.22 22.01
CA GLY A 71 7.63 -16.39 22.34
C GLY A 71 6.12 -16.17 22.26
N ARG A 72 5.66 -14.97 21.87
CA ARG A 72 4.21 -14.70 21.70
C ARG A 72 3.61 -15.44 20.52
N TYR A 73 4.31 -15.48 19.40
CA TYR A 73 3.94 -16.16 18.16
C TYR A 73 5.19 -16.36 17.30
N PRO A 74 5.20 -17.31 16.36
CA PRO A 74 6.33 -17.51 15.47
C PRO A 74 6.44 -16.36 14.45
N ASN A 75 7.61 -15.73 14.34
CA ASN A 75 7.92 -14.67 13.37
C ASN A 75 9.08 -15.07 12.44
N LEU A 76 9.19 -14.41 11.28
CA LEU A 76 10.13 -14.79 10.22
C LEU A 76 11.44 -13.99 10.23
N GLY A 77 11.48 -12.84 10.89
CA GLY A 77 12.58 -11.87 10.75
C GLY A 77 13.97 -12.42 11.09
N PRO A 78 14.15 -13.10 12.24
CA PRO A 78 15.46 -13.67 12.61
C PRO A 78 15.99 -14.67 11.58
N GLY A 79 15.10 -15.53 11.03
CA GLY A 79 15.47 -16.48 9.99
C GLY A 79 15.96 -15.80 8.71
N ILE A 80 15.28 -14.73 8.29
CA ILE A 80 15.66 -13.94 7.10
C ILE A 80 17.05 -13.33 7.25
N LEU A 81 17.39 -12.78 8.43
CA LEU A 81 18.72 -12.22 8.70
C LEU A 81 19.81 -13.30 8.61
N LEU A 82 19.59 -14.45 9.25
CA LEU A 82 20.55 -15.56 9.25
C LEU A 82 20.73 -16.18 7.85
N ASP A 83 19.65 -16.31 7.08
CA ASP A 83 19.69 -16.81 5.70
C ASP A 83 20.44 -15.86 4.75
N ALA A 84 20.38 -14.55 5.02
CA ALA A 84 21.19 -13.54 4.34
C ALA A 84 22.67 -13.54 4.79
N GLY A 85 23.03 -14.36 5.78
CA GLY A 85 24.39 -14.44 6.33
C GLY A 85 24.75 -13.28 7.26
N ILE A 86 23.75 -12.60 7.83
CA ILE A 86 23.94 -11.50 8.78
C ILE A 86 23.85 -12.07 10.20
N PRO A 87 24.93 -12.04 10.99
CA PRO A 87 24.91 -12.45 12.39
C PRO A 87 23.92 -11.62 13.20
N LEU A 88 23.17 -12.29 14.08
CA LEU A 88 22.21 -11.67 14.98
C LEU A 88 22.58 -12.00 16.43
N VAL A 89 22.68 -10.98 17.28
CA VAL A 89 22.80 -11.14 18.74
C VAL A 89 21.61 -10.46 19.39
N ASP A 90 20.85 -11.23 20.15
CA ASP A 90 19.61 -10.79 20.80
C ASP A 90 19.78 -10.59 22.30
N ASP A 91 18.78 -9.92 22.90
CA ASP A 91 18.65 -9.78 24.35
C ASP A 91 19.87 -9.14 25.02
N LEU A 92 20.50 -8.19 24.30
CA LEU A 92 21.64 -7.41 24.80
C LEU A 92 21.24 -6.41 25.90
N GLY A 93 19.94 -6.21 26.11
CA GLY A 93 19.40 -5.28 27.08
C GLY A 93 19.59 -3.81 26.68
N PRO A 94 19.06 -2.88 27.49
CA PRO A 94 19.04 -1.45 27.17
C PRO A 94 20.43 -0.79 27.18
N ASP A 95 21.43 -1.42 27.78
CA ASP A 95 22.78 -0.85 27.88
C ASP A 95 23.48 -0.74 26.52
N VAL A 96 23.20 -1.64 25.57
CA VAL A 96 23.74 -1.56 24.20
C VAL A 96 23.25 -0.30 23.47
N MET A 97 22.07 0.22 23.83
CA MET A 97 21.48 1.42 23.25
C MET A 97 22.16 2.72 23.70
N ARG A 98 23.09 2.65 24.67
CA ARG A 98 23.91 3.80 25.07
C ARG A 98 25.06 4.08 24.12
N LEU A 99 25.34 3.18 23.18
CA LEU A 99 26.30 3.40 22.11
C LEU A 99 25.83 4.53 21.18
N HIS A 100 26.79 5.17 20.53
CA HIS A 100 26.57 6.29 19.63
C HIS A 100 27.02 5.96 18.22
N ASP A 101 26.31 6.54 17.26
CA ASP A 101 26.66 6.47 15.84
C ASP A 101 28.13 6.82 15.61
N GLY A 102 28.82 6.00 14.83
CA GLY A 102 30.23 6.23 14.49
C GLY A 102 31.22 5.58 15.46
N GLN A 103 30.77 5.07 16.61
CA GLN A 103 31.63 4.30 17.51
C GLN A 103 32.01 2.96 16.87
N ARG A 104 33.20 2.47 17.20
CA ARG A 104 33.68 1.15 16.77
C ARG A 104 33.56 0.16 17.92
N ILE A 105 32.96 -0.98 17.63
CA ILE A 105 32.80 -2.07 18.59
C ILE A 105 33.36 -3.38 18.02
N ALA A 106 33.63 -4.31 18.92
CA ALA A 106 33.87 -5.71 18.62
C ALA A 106 32.84 -6.56 19.37
N VAL A 107 32.39 -7.61 18.71
CA VAL A 107 31.43 -8.58 19.24
C VAL A 107 32.10 -9.94 19.27
N GLU A 108 32.18 -10.55 20.45
CA GLU A 108 32.81 -11.84 20.68
C GLU A 108 31.88 -12.68 21.56
N ASP A 109 31.43 -13.83 21.05
CA ASP A 109 30.51 -14.75 21.75
C ASP A 109 29.27 -14.09 22.38
N GLY A 110 28.75 -13.04 21.74
CA GLY A 110 27.58 -12.29 22.22
C GLY A 110 27.91 -11.13 23.16
N ALA A 111 29.18 -10.98 23.59
CA ALA A 111 29.64 -9.84 24.37
C ALA A 111 30.06 -8.66 23.47
N VAL A 112 29.55 -7.47 23.77
CA VAL A 112 29.81 -6.23 23.03
C VAL A 112 30.81 -5.37 23.79
N ARG A 113 31.91 -5.00 23.14
CA ARG A 113 32.97 -4.12 23.69
C ARG A 113 33.26 -2.98 22.73
N ILE A 114 33.60 -1.80 23.26
CA ILE A 114 34.18 -0.72 22.43
C ILE A 114 35.61 -1.11 22.05
N GLU A 115 35.99 -0.93 20.79
CA GLU A 115 37.33 -1.23 20.30
C GLU A 115 38.38 -0.45 21.13
N GLY A 116 39.34 -1.18 21.72
CA GLY A 116 40.36 -0.62 22.61
C GLY A 116 39.98 -0.47 24.08
N LYS A 117 38.82 -1.00 24.50
CA LYS A 117 38.41 -1.09 25.92
C LYS A 117 38.08 -2.53 26.30
N ASP A 118 38.51 -2.96 27.50
CA ASP A 118 38.25 -4.30 28.02
C ASP A 118 36.85 -4.44 28.65
N GLN A 119 36.16 -3.33 28.91
CA GLN A 119 34.84 -3.33 29.54
C GLN A 119 33.77 -3.84 28.57
N VAL A 120 33.06 -4.90 28.98
CA VAL A 120 31.82 -5.35 28.32
C VAL A 120 30.70 -4.37 28.61
N ILE A 121 30.00 -3.95 27.56
CA ILE A 121 28.90 -2.98 27.62
C ILE A 121 27.56 -3.70 27.73
N ALA A 122 27.43 -4.79 26.99
CA ALA A 122 26.24 -5.62 26.92
C ALA A 122 26.66 -7.04 26.54
N GLU A 123 25.88 -8.02 26.98
CA GLU A 123 26.05 -9.42 26.62
C GLU A 123 24.68 -9.98 26.27
N GLY A 124 24.62 -10.77 25.20
CA GLY A 124 23.38 -11.28 24.65
C GLY A 124 23.56 -12.66 24.02
N SER A 125 22.47 -13.20 23.48
CA SER A 125 22.45 -14.53 22.89
C SER A 125 22.75 -14.45 21.39
N VAL A 126 23.83 -15.10 20.95
CA VAL A 126 24.13 -15.29 19.52
C VAL A 126 23.08 -16.22 18.91
N GLN A 127 22.35 -15.72 17.93
CA GLN A 127 21.32 -16.49 17.25
C GLN A 127 21.92 -17.37 16.15
N THR A 128 21.48 -18.61 16.13
CA THR A 128 21.79 -19.62 15.11
C THR A 128 20.50 -20.11 14.47
N LYS A 129 20.61 -20.83 13.35
CA LYS A 129 19.44 -21.44 12.71
C LYS A 129 18.71 -22.41 13.66
N GLN A 130 19.45 -23.09 14.53
CA GLN A 130 18.87 -24.02 15.51
C GLN A 130 18.15 -23.25 16.63
N THR A 131 18.78 -22.23 17.22
CA THR A 131 18.14 -21.47 18.31
C THR A 131 16.89 -20.74 17.82
N VAL A 132 16.90 -20.21 16.59
CA VAL A 132 15.73 -19.62 15.96
C VAL A 132 14.63 -20.66 15.75
N ALA A 133 14.95 -21.86 15.25
CA ALA A 133 13.95 -22.92 15.06
C ALA A 133 13.31 -23.36 16.38
N ASP A 134 14.12 -23.56 17.42
CA ASP A 134 13.63 -23.97 18.76
C ASP A 134 12.74 -22.87 19.38
N ALA A 135 13.14 -21.60 19.23
CA ALA A 135 12.35 -20.46 19.69
C ALA A 135 11.03 -20.31 18.91
N MET A 136 11.03 -20.57 17.60
CA MET A 136 9.79 -20.59 16.80
C MET A 136 8.83 -21.71 17.24
N GLU A 137 9.36 -22.91 17.53
CA GLU A 137 8.53 -24.01 18.05
C GLU A 137 7.94 -23.68 19.43
N ALA A 138 8.73 -23.07 20.31
CA ALA A 138 8.24 -22.58 21.60
C ALA A 138 7.15 -21.51 21.41
N ALA A 139 7.36 -20.56 20.48
CA ALA A 139 6.41 -19.50 20.18
C ALA A 139 5.09 -20.02 19.56
N GLN A 140 5.12 -21.17 18.89
CA GLN A 140 3.91 -21.86 18.40
C GLN A 140 2.94 -22.18 19.56
N LYS A 141 3.46 -22.47 20.76
CA LYS A 141 2.65 -22.71 21.96
C LYS A 141 2.06 -21.42 22.52
N GLY A 142 2.74 -20.29 22.34
CA GLY A 142 2.24 -18.97 22.71
C GLY A 142 1.08 -18.49 21.83
N LEU A 143 0.98 -19.01 20.61
CA LEU A 143 -0.04 -18.61 19.64
C LEU A 143 -1.46 -18.87 20.13
N SER A 144 -1.72 -19.97 20.86
CA SER A 144 -3.06 -20.27 21.38
C SER A 144 -3.56 -19.17 22.34
N VAL A 145 -2.69 -18.70 23.23
CA VAL A 145 -2.98 -17.60 24.17
C VAL A 145 -3.25 -16.30 23.39
N GLN A 146 -2.51 -16.06 22.30
CA GLN A 146 -2.77 -14.90 21.45
C GLN A 146 -4.12 -14.99 20.73
N LEU A 147 -4.50 -16.17 20.25
CA LEU A 147 -5.78 -16.42 19.59
C LEU A 147 -6.95 -16.28 20.56
N GLU A 148 -6.81 -16.77 21.80
CA GLU A 148 -7.81 -16.58 22.85
C GLU A 148 -7.99 -15.10 23.19
N ALA A 149 -6.89 -14.36 23.35
CA ALA A 149 -6.93 -12.92 23.56
C ALA A 149 -7.57 -12.18 22.39
N PHE A 150 -7.26 -12.59 21.14
CA PHE A 150 -7.88 -12.05 19.95
C PHE A 150 -9.39 -12.32 19.93
N ALA A 151 -9.83 -13.54 20.24
CA ALA A 151 -11.26 -13.88 20.29
C ALA A 151 -11.99 -13.04 21.35
N ALA A 152 -11.42 -12.91 22.56
CA ALA A 152 -11.99 -12.09 23.63
C ALA A 152 -12.11 -10.62 23.23
N ASN A 153 -11.04 -10.02 22.68
CA ASN A 153 -11.05 -8.64 22.20
C ASN A 153 -12.05 -8.43 21.05
N THR A 154 -12.18 -9.44 20.17
CA THR A 154 -13.11 -9.38 19.04
C THR A 154 -14.56 -9.41 19.52
N MET A 155 -14.88 -10.24 20.52
CA MET A 155 -16.21 -10.24 21.12
C MET A 155 -16.53 -8.91 21.81
N GLU A 156 -15.56 -8.31 22.49
CA GLU A 156 -15.75 -7.00 23.11
C GLU A 156 -15.99 -5.89 22.07
N TYR A 157 -15.20 -5.88 21.00
CA TYR A 157 -15.41 -4.95 19.88
C TYR A 157 -16.78 -5.16 19.21
N MET A 158 -17.19 -6.41 18.96
CA MET A 158 -18.52 -6.70 18.40
C MET A 158 -19.65 -6.18 19.28
N ARG A 159 -19.55 -6.31 20.61
CA ARG A 159 -20.54 -5.76 21.53
C ARG A 159 -20.56 -4.24 21.54
N GLY A 160 -19.37 -3.62 21.44
CA GLY A 160 -19.22 -2.19 21.39
C GLY A 160 -19.80 -1.58 20.10
N GLU A 161 -19.50 -2.17 18.95
CA GLU A 161 -19.75 -1.59 17.61
C GLU A 161 -20.81 -2.34 16.80
N TRP A 162 -21.67 -3.12 17.45
CA TRP A 162 -22.69 -3.93 16.78
C TRP A 162 -23.53 -3.12 15.78
N ASP A 163 -24.02 -1.95 16.19
CA ASP A 163 -24.89 -1.12 15.36
C ASP A 163 -24.16 -0.46 14.20
N LEU A 164 -22.90 -0.08 14.37
CA LEU A 164 -22.07 0.43 13.27
C LEU A 164 -21.80 -0.69 12.25
N LEU A 165 -21.38 -1.85 12.73
CA LEU A 165 -21.02 -2.98 11.88
C LEU A 165 -22.22 -3.56 11.14
N LEU A 166 -23.39 -3.68 11.76
CA LEU A 166 -24.54 -4.32 11.12
C LEU A 166 -25.51 -3.34 10.46
N ASN A 167 -25.69 -2.15 11.06
CA ASN A 167 -26.75 -1.22 10.68
C ASN A 167 -26.20 0.12 10.14
N GLY A 168 -24.87 0.30 10.07
CA GLY A 168 -24.26 1.54 9.60
C GLY A 168 -24.56 2.75 10.49
N VAL A 169 -25.02 2.52 11.72
CA VAL A 169 -25.49 3.59 12.61
C VAL A 169 -24.33 4.50 13.00
N GLY A 170 -24.57 5.81 12.93
CA GLY A 170 -23.60 6.84 13.30
C GLY A 170 -22.77 7.36 12.14
N MET A 171 -22.82 6.72 10.95
CA MET A 171 -22.11 7.21 9.77
C MET A 171 -22.57 8.62 9.38
N PRO A 172 -21.65 9.55 9.06
CA PRO A 172 -22.02 10.88 8.60
C PRO A 172 -22.72 10.80 7.24
N THR A 173 -23.56 11.80 6.94
CA THR A 173 -24.13 11.94 5.60
C THR A 173 -23.06 12.46 4.66
N LEU A 174 -22.64 11.62 3.72
CA LEU A 174 -21.58 11.93 2.75
C LEU A 174 -22.18 12.57 1.49
N SER A 175 -21.49 13.57 0.96
CA SER A 175 -21.78 14.18 -0.35
C SER A 175 -21.20 13.36 -1.51
N THR A 176 -20.10 12.63 -1.25
CA THR A 176 -19.46 11.76 -2.24
C THR A 176 -20.35 10.58 -2.64
N GLN A 177 -20.75 10.54 -3.92
CA GLN A 177 -21.56 9.47 -4.48
C GLN A 177 -20.72 8.23 -4.83
N MET A 178 -20.86 7.15 -4.04
CA MET A 178 -20.15 5.88 -4.23
C MET A 178 -21.04 4.75 -4.76
N SER A 179 -22.37 4.91 -4.74
CA SER A 179 -23.31 3.87 -5.14
C SER A 179 -23.07 3.39 -6.57
N GLY A 180 -22.89 2.07 -6.74
CA GLY A 180 -22.65 1.45 -8.05
C GLY A 180 -21.31 1.83 -8.69
N LYS A 181 -20.35 2.32 -7.90
CA LYS A 181 -18.99 2.65 -8.38
C LYS A 181 -17.95 1.79 -7.70
N HIS A 182 -16.80 1.71 -8.34
CA HIS A 182 -15.58 1.22 -7.70
C HIS A 182 -15.04 2.29 -6.74
N VAL A 183 -14.60 1.85 -5.57
CA VAL A 183 -13.92 2.67 -4.57
C VAL A 183 -12.49 2.16 -4.40
N LEU A 184 -11.51 3.04 -4.44
CA LEU A 184 -10.11 2.73 -4.15
C LEU A 184 -9.74 3.34 -2.80
N VAL A 185 -9.53 2.49 -1.80
CA VAL A 185 -9.07 2.88 -0.46
C VAL A 185 -7.55 2.80 -0.43
N VAL A 186 -6.89 3.94 -0.21
CA VAL A 186 -5.43 4.06 -0.22
C VAL A 186 -4.93 4.34 1.18
N VAL A 187 -4.28 3.35 1.78
CA VAL A 187 -3.53 3.50 3.04
C VAL A 187 -2.03 3.51 2.79
N ARG A 188 -1.29 4.16 3.68
CA ARG A 188 0.18 4.14 3.66
C ARG A 188 0.74 2.88 4.37
N GLY A 189 0.48 1.71 3.78
CA GLY A 189 0.97 0.42 4.30
C GLY A 189 2.15 -0.16 3.52
N TYR A 190 2.29 -1.48 3.46
CA TYR A 190 3.43 -2.12 2.77
C TYR A 190 3.26 -2.06 1.24
N SER A 191 4.36 -1.81 0.53
CA SER A 191 4.43 -1.73 -0.93
C SER A 191 3.40 -0.80 -1.61
N TYR A 192 2.81 0.15 -0.86
CA TYR A 192 1.72 0.99 -1.36
C TYR A 192 2.13 1.83 -2.58
N LYS A 193 3.42 2.22 -2.67
CA LYS A 193 3.92 3.00 -3.80
C LYS A 193 3.92 2.16 -5.07
N GLU A 194 4.44 0.94 -4.97
CA GLU A 194 4.51 -0.01 -6.07
C GLU A 194 3.10 -0.40 -6.52
N ASP A 195 2.22 -0.71 -5.57
CA ASP A 195 0.82 -1.07 -5.85
C ASP A 195 0.06 0.09 -6.50
N LEU A 196 0.25 1.33 -6.02
CA LEU A 196 -0.40 2.51 -6.60
C LEU A 196 0.10 2.83 -8.01
N GLN A 197 1.39 2.59 -8.28
CA GLN A 197 1.93 2.70 -9.64
C GLN A 197 1.33 1.62 -10.56
N ALA A 198 1.23 0.38 -10.08
CA ALA A 198 0.64 -0.73 -10.83
C ALA A 198 -0.84 -0.50 -11.16
N LEU A 199 -1.57 0.19 -10.28
CA LEU A 199 -2.99 0.52 -10.46
C LEU A 199 -3.27 1.76 -11.32
N LYS A 200 -2.25 2.51 -11.78
CA LYS A 200 -2.46 3.68 -12.65
C LYS A 200 -3.36 3.43 -13.86
N PRO A 201 -3.21 2.32 -14.62
CA PRO A 201 -4.10 2.01 -15.74
C PRO A 201 -5.56 1.82 -15.28
N TYR A 202 -5.76 1.06 -14.20
CA TYR A 202 -7.07 0.83 -13.60
C TYR A 202 -7.75 2.13 -13.17
N ILE A 203 -7.02 3.01 -12.47
CA ILE A 203 -7.54 4.32 -12.03
C ILE A 203 -7.96 5.19 -13.22
N ARG A 204 -7.18 5.19 -14.31
CA ARG A 204 -7.48 5.99 -15.50
C ARG A 204 -8.70 5.46 -16.29
N GLU A 205 -8.87 4.15 -16.35
CA GLU A 205 -9.95 3.51 -17.09
C GLU A 205 -11.27 3.56 -16.31
N TYR A 206 -11.27 3.08 -15.07
CA TYR A 206 -12.49 2.93 -14.26
C TYR A 206 -12.87 4.19 -13.49
N LYS A 207 -11.92 5.12 -13.29
CA LYS A 207 -12.11 6.36 -12.52
C LYS A 207 -12.83 6.10 -11.18
N PRO A 208 -12.27 5.21 -10.33
CA PRO A 208 -12.88 4.90 -9.05
C PRO A 208 -12.96 6.15 -8.16
N VAL A 209 -13.87 6.15 -7.20
CA VAL A 209 -13.83 7.10 -6.09
C VAL A 209 -12.59 6.79 -5.27
N ILE A 210 -11.71 7.76 -5.05
CA ILE A 210 -10.45 7.54 -4.32
C ILE A 210 -10.62 8.05 -2.90
N ILE A 211 -10.50 7.15 -1.92
CA ILE A 211 -10.47 7.50 -0.50
C ILE A 211 -9.01 7.42 -0.02
N GLY A 212 -8.44 8.55 0.37
CA GLY A 212 -7.14 8.60 1.03
C GLY A 212 -7.31 8.42 2.54
N VAL A 213 -6.63 7.44 3.12
CA VAL A 213 -6.73 7.16 4.56
C VAL A 213 -5.45 7.60 5.26
N ASP A 214 -5.59 8.47 6.27
CA ASP A 214 -4.47 9.15 6.94
C ASP A 214 -3.48 9.70 5.87
N GLY A 215 -2.17 9.49 6.07
CA GLY A 215 -1.12 9.86 5.09
C GLY A 215 -1.18 9.14 3.73
N GLY A 216 -2.16 8.26 3.50
CA GLY A 216 -2.52 7.73 2.19
C GLY A 216 -3.07 8.80 1.24
N ALA A 217 -3.69 9.86 1.76
CA ALA A 217 -4.12 11.02 0.96
C ALA A 217 -2.93 11.71 0.26
N ASP A 218 -1.81 11.88 0.97
CA ASP A 218 -0.58 12.41 0.40
C ASP A 218 0.00 11.49 -0.69
N ALA A 219 -0.06 10.17 -0.48
CA ALA A 219 0.38 9.19 -1.47
C ALA A 219 -0.41 9.31 -2.79
N VAL A 220 -1.73 9.52 -2.71
CA VAL A 220 -2.59 9.75 -3.88
C VAL A 220 -2.15 11.01 -4.63
N LEU A 221 -1.90 12.11 -3.92
CA LEU A 221 -1.40 13.34 -4.52
C LEU A 221 -0.02 13.19 -5.15
N GLU A 222 0.92 12.53 -4.46
CA GLU A 222 2.27 12.23 -4.96
C GLU A 222 2.23 11.40 -6.25
N ALA A 223 1.24 10.50 -6.38
CA ALA A 223 1.04 9.69 -7.59
C ALA A 223 0.41 10.45 -8.76
N GLY A 224 0.00 11.70 -8.56
CA GLY A 224 -0.62 12.58 -9.57
C GLY A 224 -2.14 12.43 -9.68
N PHE A 225 -2.79 11.84 -8.68
CA PHE A 225 -4.25 11.75 -8.58
C PHE A 225 -4.76 12.70 -7.50
N LYS A 226 -6.07 12.91 -7.43
CA LYS A 226 -6.71 13.65 -6.34
C LYS A 226 -7.63 12.72 -5.56
N PRO A 227 -7.53 12.65 -4.23
CA PRO A 227 -8.53 11.95 -3.45
C PRO A 227 -9.89 12.65 -3.60
N THR A 228 -10.95 11.86 -3.63
CA THR A 228 -12.33 12.37 -3.56
C THR A 228 -12.74 12.57 -2.11
N MET A 229 -12.22 11.73 -1.22
CA MET A 229 -12.46 11.77 0.22
C MET A 229 -11.17 11.49 0.98
N ILE A 230 -11.03 12.09 2.16
CA ILE A 230 -9.95 11.81 3.10
C ILE A 230 -10.57 11.39 4.44
N VAL A 231 -10.12 10.25 4.97
CA VAL A 231 -10.62 9.68 6.23
C VAL A 231 -9.46 9.43 7.18
N GLY A 232 -9.57 9.84 8.44
CA GLY A 232 -8.65 9.39 9.48
C GLY A 232 -8.14 10.45 10.44
N ASP A 233 -6.90 10.27 10.90
CA ASP A 233 -6.16 11.21 11.74
C ASP A 233 -5.55 12.31 10.86
N MET A 234 -6.05 13.53 11.03
CA MET A 234 -5.67 14.65 10.18
C MET A 234 -4.28 15.20 10.52
N ASP A 235 -3.72 14.91 11.69
CA ASP A 235 -2.33 15.26 12.04
C ASP A 235 -1.32 14.49 11.15
N SER A 236 -1.77 13.38 10.55
CA SER A 236 -0.97 12.55 9.65
C SER A 236 -1.09 12.94 8.16
N VAL A 237 -1.85 14.01 7.85
CA VAL A 237 -2.17 14.46 6.49
C VAL A 237 -1.58 15.85 6.24
N SER A 238 -0.97 16.10 5.07
CA SER A 238 -0.45 17.44 4.78
C SER A 238 -1.55 18.47 4.48
N ASP A 239 -1.29 19.75 4.76
CA ASP A 239 -2.17 20.87 4.39
C ASP A 239 -2.56 20.85 2.91
N LYS A 240 -1.62 20.43 2.05
CA LYS A 240 -1.85 20.31 0.61
C LYS A 240 -2.91 19.25 0.29
N ALA A 241 -2.91 18.13 1.02
CA ALA A 241 -3.94 17.10 0.90
C ALA A 241 -5.28 17.58 1.48
N LEU A 242 -5.28 18.18 2.67
CA LEU A 242 -6.51 18.69 3.30
C LEU A 242 -7.19 19.77 2.44
N THR A 243 -6.42 20.63 1.78
CA THR A 243 -6.95 21.72 0.92
C THR A 243 -7.16 21.32 -0.54
N CYS A 244 -7.02 20.03 -0.90
CA CYS A 244 -7.10 19.59 -2.31
C CYS A 244 -8.52 19.55 -2.90
N GLY A 245 -9.53 19.81 -2.06
CA GLY A 245 -10.96 19.77 -2.41
C GLY A 245 -11.62 18.40 -2.21
N ALA A 246 -11.01 17.52 -1.43
CA ALA A 246 -11.60 16.25 -1.01
C ALA A 246 -12.60 16.47 0.13
N GLU A 247 -13.63 15.64 0.20
CA GLU A 247 -14.52 15.58 1.36
C GLU A 247 -13.76 15.00 2.57
N ILE A 248 -13.77 15.70 3.71
CA ILE A 248 -12.99 15.31 4.89
C ILE A 248 -13.87 14.63 5.93
N VAL A 249 -13.45 13.46 6.40
CA VAL A 249 -14.04 12.79 7.57
C VAL A 249 -12.95 12.58 8.62
N VAL A 250 -12.99 13.41 9.66
CA VAL A 250 -12.12 13.31 10.83
C VAL A 250 -12.56 12.12 11.67
N HIS A 251 -11.68 11.13 11.79
CA HIS A 251 -11.93 9.97 12.62
C HIS A 251 -11.64 10.32 14.08
N ALA A 252 -12.68 10.27 14.91
CA ALA A 252 -12.61 10.53 16.33
C ALA A 252 -12.68 9.23 17.15
N TYR A 253 -12.01 9.23 18.29
CA TYR A 253 -12.17 8.22 19.32
C TYR A 253 -13.52 8.36 20.03
N ARG A 254 -13.98 7.28 20.69
CA ARG A 254 -15.24 7.27 21.46
C ARG A 254 -15.31 8.28 22.59
N ASP A 255 -14.17 8.68 23.15
CA ASP A 255 -14.10 9.69 24.19
C ASP A 255 -14.23 11.12 23.64
N GLY A 256 -14.51 11.27 22.35
CA GLY A 256 -14.71 12.55 21.66
C GLY A 256 -13.41 13.21 21.22
N ARG A 257 -12.23 12.62 21.50
CA ARG A 257 -10.96 13.13 20.98
C ARG A 257 -10.90 12.88 19.48
N ALA A 258 -10.71 13.94 18.71
CA ALA A 258 -10.57 13.90 17.26
C ALA A 258 -9.18 14.43 16.86
N PRO A 259 -8.19 13.54 16.66
CA PRO A 259 -6.85 13.93 16.22
C PRO A 259 -6.87 14.76 14.94
N GLY A 260 -6.10 15.83 14.92
CA GLY A 260 -6.06 16.81 13.82
C GLY A 260 -7.36 17.61 13.56
N LEU A 261 -8.39 17.53 14.42
CA LEU A 261 -9.61 18.35 14.25
C LEU A 261 -9.29 19.85 14.27
N ALA A 262 -8.52 20.30 15.26
CA ALA A 262 -8.11 21.71 15.38
C ALA A 262 -7.33 22.18 14.14
N HIS A 263 -6.50 21.31 13.56
CA HIS A 263 -5.75 21.59 12.34
C HIS A 263 -6.68 21.80 11.14
N VAL A 264 -7.70 20.95 10.97
CA VAL A 264 -8.70 21.12 9.89
C VAL A 264 -9.54 22.39 10.09
N GLU A 265 -9.92 22.71 11.33
CA GLU A 265 -10.63 23.94 11.68
C GLU A 265 -9.80 25.20 11.38
N GLU A 266 -8.51 25.20 11.73
CA GLU A 266 -7.58 26.30 11.46
C GLU A 266 -7.39 26.54 9.95
N LEU A 267 -7.38 25.47 9.15
CA LEU A 267 -7.32 25.55 7.69
C LEU A 267 -8.65 25.99 7.06
N GLY A 268 -9.74 26.05 7.83
CA GLY A 268 -11.06 26.45 7.36
C GLY A 268 -11.67 25.48 6.35
N VAL A 269 -11.39 24.18 6.48
CA VAL A 269 -11.91 23.16 5.56
C VAL A 269 -13.15 22.50 6.14
N ASP A 270 -14.19 22.38 5.30
CA ASP A 270 -15.42 21.67 5.65
C ASP A 270 -15.13 20.19 5.93
N HIS A 271 -15.68 19.68 7.03
CA HIS A 271 -15.40 18.32 7.48
C HIS A 271 -16.56 17.72 8.26
N HIS A 272 -16.58 16.39 8.30
CA HIS A 272 -17.42 15.61 9.21
C HIS A 272 -16.56 15.04 10.32
N VAL A 273 -17.08 15.00 11.54
CA VAL A 273 -16.46 14.25 12.64
C VAL A 273 -17.23 12.94 12.78
N PHE A 274 -16.52 11.82 12.72
CA PHE A 274 -17.13 10.50 12.90
C PHE A 274 -16.40 9.75 14.02
N ALA A 275 -17.13 9.55 15.12
CA ALA A 275 -16.63 8.85 16.29
C ALA A 275 -16.94 7.36 16.18
N ALA A 276 -15.92 6.54 15.98
CA ALA A 276 -16.03 5.09 15.90
C ALA A 276 -14.78 4.45 16.50
N THR A 277 -14.90 3.19 16.94
CA THR A 277 -13.69 2.41 17.22
C THR A 277 -13.24 1.65 15.98
N GLY A 278 -11.95 1.34 15.95
CA GLY A 278 -11.30 0.67 14.83
C GLY A 278 -10.23 1.54 14.19
N THR A 279 -9.69 1.10 13.07
CA THR A 279 -8.69 1.87 12.33
C THR A 279 -9.37 2.80 11.31
N SER A 280 -8.69 3.88 10.92
CA SER A 280 -9.18 4.77 9.85
C SER A 280 -9.44 4.01 8.53
N GLU A 281 -8.66 2.95 8.27
CA GLU A 281 -8.82 2.05 7.12
C GLU A 281 -10.17 1.31 7.18
N ASP A 282 -10.49 0.74 8.33
CA ASP A 282 -11.73 -0.01 8.55
C ASP A 282 -12.94 0.91 8.33
N ILE A 283 -12.87 2.11 8.89
CA ILE A 283 -13.93 3.11 8.79
C ILE A 283 -14.14 3.56 7.34
N ALA A 284 -13.06 3.76 6.58
CA ALA A 284 -13.16 4.05 5.15
C ALA A 284 -13.82 2.91 4.36
N MET A 285 -13.49 1.64 4.67
CA MET A 285 -14.12 0.48 4.05
C MET A 285 -15.61 0.37 4.41
N LEU A 286 -15.96 0.57 5.68
CA LEU A 286 -17.35 0.55 6.14
C LEU A 286 -18.17 1.67 5.50
N MET A 287 -17.63 2.88 5.39
CA MET A 287 -18.29 4.00 4.71
C MET A 287 -18.53 3.72 3.23
N ALA A 288 -17.54 3.14 2.54
CA ALA A 288 -17.68 2.77 1.14
C ALA A 288 -18.77 1.70 0.93
N ASP A 289 -18.83 0.70 1.82
CA ASP A 289 -19.86 -0.36 1.77
C ASP A 289 -21.26 0.19 2.03
N GLU A 290 -21.41 1.02 3.06
CA GLU A 290 -22.68 1.68 3.43
C GLU A 290 -23.17 2.62 2.33
N ALA A 291 -22.26 3.34 1.68
CA ALA A 291 -22.55 4.20 0.53
C ALA A 291 -22.86 3.42 -0.76
N GLY A 292 -22.87 2.08 -0.71
CA GLY A 292 -23.30 1.21 -1.80
C GLY A 292 -22.26 0.99 -2.90
N ALA A 293 -20.97 1.05 -2.57
CA ALA A 293 -19.89 0.74 -3.51
C ALA A 293 -20.11 -0.64 -4.17
N GLU A 294 -19.84 -0.73 -5.47
CA GLU A 294 -19.93 -2.00 -6.20
C GLU A 294 -18.73 -2.90 -5.87
N ILE A 295 -17.54 -2.30 -5.85
CA ILE A 295 -16.27 -2.95 -5.53
C ILE A 295 -15.44 -2.00 -4.67
N ILE A 296 -14.82 -2.53 -3.62
CA ILE A 296 -13.88 -1.81 -2.77
C ILE A 296 -12.50 -2.41 -3.01
N VAL A 297 -11.61 -1.65 -3.65
CA VAL A 297 -10.21 -2.02 -3.85
C VAL A 297 -9.40 -1.44 -2.72
N ALA A 298 -8.75 -2.27 -1.92
CA ALA A 298 -7.92 -1.82 -0.81
C ALA A 298 -6.43 -1.98 -1.14
N LEU A 299 -5.67 -0.90 -0.92
CA LEU A 299 -4.26 -0.78 -1.29
C LEU A 299 -3.40 -0.53 -0.05
N GLY A 300 -2.34 -1.33 0.11
CA GLY A 300 -1.40 -1.21 1.23
C GLY A 300 -1.88 -1.96 2.47
N THR A 301 -2.82 -2.89 2.33
CA THR A 301 -3.42 -3.57 3.47
C THR A 301 -2.62 -4.79 3.94
N HIS A 302 -2.83 -5.19 5.19
CA HIS A 302 -2.17 -6.35 5.80
C HIS A 302 -3.00 -7.61 5.60
N ALA A 303 -2.35 -8.70 5.20
CA ALA A 303 -3.02 -9.84 4.58
C ALA A 303 -2.90 -11.16 5.34
N THR A 304 -2.24 -11.19 6.51
CA THR A 304 -2.06 -12.46 7.25
C THR A 304 -2.31 -12.32 8.74
N LEU A 305 -2.72 -13.43 9.37
CA LEU A 305 -2.88 -13.55 10.82
C LEU A 305 -1.59 -13.18 11.57
N LEU A 306 -0.43 -13.51 11.00
CA LEU A 306 0.87 -13.18 11.59
C LEU A 306 1.15 -11.67 11.54
N GLU A 307 0.90 -11.02 10.40
CA GLU A 307 0.99 -9.56 10.29
C GLU A 307 -0.01 -8.85 11.23
N PHE A 308 -1.17 -9.45 11.46
CA PHE A 308 -2.13 -8.98 12.45
C PHE A 308 -1.57 -9.07 13.87
N LEU A 309 -0.95 -10.19 14.23
CA LEU A 309 -0.30 -10.39 15.54
C LEU A 309 0.90 -9.46 15.77
N ASP A 310 1.67 -9.14 14.71
CA ASP A 310 2.80 -8.21 14.75
C ASP A 310 2.42 -6.79 15.21
N LYS A 311 1.23 -6.29 14.83
CA LYS A 311 0.85 -4.89 15.06
C LYS A 311 0.21 -4.58 16.42
N GLY A 312 0.11 -5.57 17.31
CA GLY A 312 -0.50 -5.37 18.62
C GLY A 312 -2.02 -5.22 18.55
N ARG A 313 -2.66 -5.51 19.68
CA ARG A 313 -4.06 -5.95 19.75
C ARG A 313 -5.13 -4.88 19.47
N ALA A 314 -4.78 -3.58 19.44
CA ALA A 314 -5.76 -2.50 19.55
C ALA A 314 -6.60 -2.20 18.29
N GLY A 315 -6.20 -2.64 17.10
CA GLY A 315 -6.95 -2.45 15.84
C GLY A 315 -7.25 -3.73 15.07
N MET A 316 -6.91 -4.90 15.62
CA MET A 316 -6.98 -6.16 14.88
C MET A 316 -8.41 -6.66 14.69
N SER A 317 -9.20 -6.58 15.75
CA SER A 317 -10.58 -7.06 15.78
C SER A 317 -11.48 -6.26 14.83
N SER A 318 -11.29 -4.94 14.77
CA SER A 318 -12.03 -4.07 13.86
C SER A 318 -11.74 -4.39 12.41
N THR A 319 -10.46 -4.58 12.04
CA THR A 319 -10.08 -4.92 10.67
C THR A 319 -10.58 -6.29 10.26
N PHE A 320 -10.47 -7.28 11.14
CA PHE A 320 -10.98 -8.62 10.86
C PHE A 320 -12.49 -8.61 10.60
N LEU A 321 -13.28 -8.01 11.49
CA LEU A 321 -14.74 -7.98 11.38
C LEU A 321 -15.21 -7.10 10.21
N THR A 322 -14.54 -5.97 9.97
CA THR A 322 -14.84 -5.11 8.83
C THR A 322 -14.63 -5.87 7.53
N ARG A 323 -13.51 -6.58 7.38
CA ARG A 323 -13.25 -7.41 6.20
C ARG A 323 -14.26 -8.54 6.03
N LEU A 324 -14.72 -9.14 7.14
CA LEU A 324 -15.80 -10.13 7.08
C LEU A 324 -17.11 -9.50 6.56
N LYS A 325 -17.45 -8.29 7.01
CA LYS A 325 -18.64 -7.56 6.54
C LYS A 325 -18.52 -7.19 5.06
N VAL A 326 -17.43 -6.54 4.68
CA VAL A 326 -17.24 -6.00 3.31
C VAL A 326 -16.72 -7.04 2.31
N GLY A 327 -16.44 -8.27 2.77
CA GLY A 327 -15.71 -9.29 2.01
C GLY A 327 -16.35 -9.69 0.68
N GLY A 328 -17.66 -9.52 0.52
CA GLY A 328 -18.36 -9.76 -0.75
C GLY A 328 -18.03 -8.73 -1.85
N ARG A 329 -17.46 -7.57 -1.48
CA ARG A 329 -17.12 -6.45 -2.39
C ARG A 329 -15.65 -6.06 -2.31
N LEU A 330 -14.91 -6.56 -1.33
CA LEU A 330 -13.51 -6.22 -1.08
C LEU A 330 -12.54 -7.01 -1.96
N ILE A 331 -11.63 -6.31 -2.64
CA ILE A 331 -10.56 -6.89 -3.45
C ILE A 331 -9.23 -6.22 -3.08
N ASP A 332 -8.17 -7.02 -2.91
CA ASP A 332 -6.83 -6.48 -2.70
C ASP A 332 -6.24 -5.89 -4.01
N ALA A 333 -5.53 -4.76 -3.89
CA ALA A 333 -4.84 -4.10 -5.00
C ALA A 333 -3.95 -5.06 -5.82
N LYS A 334 -3.27 -6.01 -5.18
CA LYS A 334 -2.45 -7.02 -5.85
C LYS A 334 -3.30 -7.92 -6.74
N GLY A 335 -4.47 -8.34 -6.25
CA GLY A 335 -5.44 -9.12 -7.04
C GLY A 335 -5.92 -8.37 -8.27
N VAL A 336 -6.21 -7.07 -8.14
CA VAL A 336 -6.59 -6.21 -9.27
C VAL A 336 -5.45 -6.09 -10.28
N SER A 337 -4.22 -5.85 -9.82
CA SER A 337 -3.05 -5.70 -10.71
C SER A 337 -2.73 -6.97 -11.51
N GLN A 338 -2.95 -8.15 -10.93
CA GLN A 338 -2.67 -9.44 -11.57
C GLN A 338 -3.76 -9.88 -12.55
N LEU A 339 -5.01 -9.53 -12.28
CA LEU A 339 -6.16 -9.91 -13.11
C LEU A 339 -6.45 -8.89 -14.20
N TYR A 340 -5.99 -7.65 -14.04
CA TYR A 340 -6.20 -6.60 -15.02
C TYR A 340 -5.29 -6.80 -16.24
N ARG A 341 -5.92 -7.06 -17.39
CA ARG A 341 -5.27 -6.98 -18.70
C ARG A 341 -5.62 -5.65 -19.35
N THR A 342 -4.61 -4.92 -19.79
CA THR A 342 -4.77 -3.68 -20.56
C THR A 342 -5.73 -3.87 -21.73
N ARG A 343 -6.85 -3.14 -21.73
CA ARG A 343 -7.72 -3.02 -22.90
C ARG A 343 -7.13 -1.97 -23.86
N ILE A 344 -7.18 -2.24 -25.16
CA ILE A 344 -6.72 -1.30 -26.18
C ILE A 344 -7.66 -0.08 -26.16
N SER A 345 -7.10 1.13 -25.97
CA SER A 345 -7.90 2.36 -25.97
C SER A 345 -8.68 2.50 -27.27
N GLY A 346 -9.96 2.87 -27.17
CA GLY A 346 -10.84 3.06 -28.33
C GLY A 346 -10.31 4.10 -29.33
N TRP A 347 -9.48 5.05 -28.88
CA TRP A 347 -8.80 6.00 -29.76
C TRP A 347 -7.81 5.31 -30.70
N TRP A 348 -7.08 4.30 -30.23
CA TRP A 348 -6.18 3.52 -31.08
C TRP A 348 -6.95 2.68 -32.10
N LEU A 349 -8.09 2.12 -31.69
CA LEU A 349 -8.99 1.43 -32.62
C LEU A 349 -9.57 2.38 -33.66
N LEU A 350 -9.93 3.60 -33.26
CA LEU A 350 -10.43 4.64 -34.17
C LEU A 350 -9.33 5.12 -35.12
N LEU A 351 -8.10 5.35 -34.64
CA LEU A 351 -6.95 5.67 -35.48
C LEU A 351 -6.62 4.54 -36.45
N LEU A 352 -6.69 3.29 -36.00
CA LEU A 352 -6.48 2.12 -36.85
C LEU A 352 -7.57 2.03 -37.93
N ALA A 353 -8.83 2.23 -37.55
CA ALA A 353 -9.96 2.27 -38.48
C ALA A 353 -9.80 3.42 -39.50
N LEU A 354 -9.51 4.63 -39.04
CA LEU A 354 -9.24 5.79 -39.90
C LEU A 354 -8.06 5.54 -40.84
N SER A 355 -6.98 4.95 -40.34
CA SER A 355 -5.83 4.58 -41.17
C SER A 355 -6.23 3.57 -42.25
N GLY A 356 -7.07 2.58 -41.91
CA GLY A 356 -7.61 1.62 -42.87
C GLY A 356 -8.53 2.27 -43.92
N THR A 357 -9.44 3.15 -43.49
CA THR A 357 -10.32 3.91 -44.39
C THR A 357 -9.52 4.84 -45.30
N PHE A 358 -8.50 5.49 -44.77
CA PHE A 358 -7.63 6.37 -45.54
C PHE A 358 -6.81 5.59 -46.57
N ALA A 359 -6.24 4.46 -46.18
CA ALA A 359 -5.54 3.56 -47.11
C ALA A 359 -6.48 3.05 -48.22
N LEU A 360 -7.72 2.68 -47.87
CA LEU A 360 -8.74 2.26 -48.83
C LEU A 360 -9.13 3.40 -49.78
N ALA A 361 -9.32 4.62 -49.27
CA ALA A 361 -9.62 5.79 -50.09
C ALA A 361 -8.50 6.07 -51.11
N ILE A 362 -7.25 6.02 -50.67
CA ILE A 362 -6.08 6.15 -51.56
C ILE A 362 -6.08 5.03 -52.62
N ALA A 363 -6.33 3.79 -52.22
CA ALA A 363 -6.36 2.66 -53.15
C ALA A 363 -7.48 2.80 -54.21
N LEU A 364 -8.66 3.26 -53.81
CA LEU A 364 -9.78 3.52 -54.73
C LEU A 364 -9.45 4.67 -55.69
N MET A 365 -8.80 5.73 -55.21
CA MET A 365 -8.37 6.85 -56.06
C MET A 365 -7.23 6.47 -57.02
N ALA A 366 -6.33 5.59 -56.61
CA ALA A 366 -5.16 5.21 -57.40
C ALA A 366 -5.45 4.11 -58.44
N THR A 367 -6.53 3.35 -58.31
CA THR A 367 -6.84 2.22 -59.18
C THR A 367 -7.93 2.55 -60.22
N PRO A 368 -7.80 2.07 -61.47
CA PRO A 368 -8.81 2.30 -62.51
C PRO A 368 -10.20 1.77 -62.14
N GLY A 369 -10.26 0.59 -61.50
CA GLY A 369 -11.50 0.00 -61.00
C GLY A 369 -12.14 0.81 -59.86
N GLY A 370 -11.31 1.36 -58.97
CA GLY A 370 -11.78 2.20 -57.86
C GLY A 370 -12.35 3.54 -58.30
N GLN A 371 -11.71 4.21 -59.26
CA GLN A 371 -12.25 5.45 -59.85
C GLN A 371 -13.60 5.22 -60.55
N THR A 372 -13.74 4.08 -61.24
CA THR A 372 -15.01 3.68 -61.88
C THR A 372 -16.10 3.47 -60.83
N PHE A 373 -15.78 2.77 -59.73
CA PHE A 373 -16.71 2.54 -58.62
C PHE A 373 -17.13 3.83 -57.91
N LEU A 374 -16.17 4.74 -57.65
CA LEU A 374 -16.45 6.05 -57.03
C LEU A 374 -17.36 6.91 -57.93
N GLY A 375 -17.12 6.91 -59.25
CA GLY A 375 -17.98 7.62 -60.21
C GLY A 375 -19.41 7.09 -60.25
N LEU A 376 -19.59 5.76 -60.25
CA LEU A 376 -20.92 5.14 -60.21
C LEU A 376 -21.64 5.39 -58.86
N SER A 377 -20.91 5.36 -57.76
CA SER A 377 -21.45 5.62 -56.42
C SER A 377 -21.88 7.08 -56.25
N GLY A 378 -21.12 8.03 -56.81
CA GLY A 378 -21.46 9.46 -56.82
C GLY A 378 -22.77 9.72 -57.59
N ALA A 379 -22.95 9.07 -58.74
CA ALA A 379 -24.19 9.19 -59.53
C ALA A 379 -25.42 8.70 -58.76
N VAL A 380 -25.32 7.56 -58.06
CA VAL A 380 -26.41 7.02 -57.23
C VAL A 380 -26.69 7.90 -56.02
N TRP A 381 -25.66 8.49 -55.41
CA TRP A 381 -25.82 9.40 -54.28
C TRP A 381 -26.50 10.71 -54.71
N ASP A 382 -26.10 11.28 -55.84
CA ASP A 382 -26.75 12.47 -56.42
C ASP A 382 -28.21 12.18 -56.79
N ASP A 383 -28.52 10.99 -57.30
CA ASP A 383 -29.90 10.56 -57.56
C ASP A 383 -30.73 10.42 -56.28
N ILE A 384 -30.16 9.87 -55.20
CA ILE A 384 -30.84 9.78 -53.89
C ILE A 384 -31.05 11.18 -53.28
N VAL A 385 -30.03 12.04 -53.33
CA VAL A 385 -30.12 13.42 -52.82
C VAL A 385 -31.14 14.22 -53.63
N ASN A 386 -31.16 14.07 -54.96
CA ASN A 386 -32.14 14.72 -55.82
C ASN A 386 -33.56 14.16 -55.62
N PHE A 387 -33.71 12.87 -55.33
CA PHE A 387 -34.98 12.26 -54.93
C PHE A 387 -35.50 12.85 -53.60
N PHE A 388 -34.65 13.00 -52.59
CA PHE A 388 -35.06 13.65 -51.34
C PHE A 388 -35.31 15.16 -51.51
N ARG A 389 -34.52 15.85 -52.33
CA ARG A 389 -34.75 17.28 -52.64
C ARG A 389 -36.02 17.51 -53.44
N SER A 390 -36.40 16.61 -54.34
CA SER A 390 -37.67 16.68 -55.07
C SER A 390 -38.87 16.40 -54.17
N LEU A 391 -38.72 15.50 -53.19
CA LEU A 391 -39.74 15.22 -52.17
C LEU A 391 -40.01 16.42 -51.24
N VAL A 392 -39.00 17.27 -51.01
CA VAL A 392 -39.07 18.47 -50.14
C VAL A 392 -39.29 19.76 -50.95
N GLY A 393 -39.46 19.68 -52.28
CA GLY A 393 -39.76 20.83 -53.15
C GLY A 393 -38.58 21.78 -53.40
N LEU A 394 -37.35 21.30 -53.23
CA LEU A 394 -36.10 22.06 -53.42
C LEU A 394 -35.27 21.54 -54.61
N ALA A 395 -35.91 20.94 -55.61
CA ALA A 395 -35.21 20.49 -56.80
C ALA A 395 -34.78 21.69 -57.67
N PRO A 396 -33.51 21.78 -58.11
CA PRO A 396 -33.11 22.79 -59.08
C PRO A 396 -33.79 22.53 -60.43
N ASN A 397 -34.37 23.58 -61.02
CA ASN A 397 -34.94 23.52 -62.36
C ASN A 397 -33.84 23.17 -63.37
N THR A 398 -33.92 21.99 -63.98
CA THR A 398 -33.12 21.68 -65.17
C THR A 398 -33.58 22.55 -66.34
N PRO A 399 -32.68 23.27 -67.03
CA PRO A 399 -33.06 23.96 -68.25
C PRO A 399 -33.37 22.92 -69.34
N THR A 400 -34.58 22.99 -69.88
CA THR A 400 -34.98 22.28 -71.08
C THR A 400 -34.22 22.86 -72.28
N VAL A 401 -33.48 22.02 -73.01
CA VAL A 401 -33.02 22.34 -74.37
C VAL A 401 -34.18 22.18 -75.35
#